data_AF-A0A971V3C4-F1
#
_entry.id   AF-A0A971V3C4-F1
#
_cell.length_a   1.000
_cell.length_b   1.000
_cell.length_c   1.000
_cell.angle_alpha   90.00
_cell.angle_beta   90.00
_cell.angle_gamma   90.00
#
_symmetry.space_group_name_H-M   'P 1'
#
loop_
_entity.id
_entity.type
_entity.pdbx_description
1 polymer ?
#
loop_
_entity_poly.entity_id
_entity_poly.type
_entity_poly.pdbx_seq_one_letter_code
_entity_poly.pdbx_strand_id
1 'polypeptide(L)' 'GVQALDLVPKKAAGTAAGLTGLFGYLGGALGANIAIGFIVDHLGWDAAFILMLAGSALAILFTAFTWGAEKQRLSVD' A
#
# COMPACT_ATOMS: atom_id res chain seq x y z
N GLY A 1 -8.95 -4.43 -5.54
CA GLY A 1 -8.40 -5.04 -6.76
C GLY A 1 -9.51 -5.48 -7.70
N VAL A 2 -10.20 -6.58 -7.35
CA VAL A 2 -11.34 -7.09 -8.14
C VAL A 2 -12.57 -6.17 -8.08
N GLN A 3 -12.82 -5.52 -6.94
CA GLN A 3 -13.94 -4.57 -6.77
C GLN A 3 -13.80 -3.25 -7.56
N ALA A 4 -12.58 -2.87 -7.99
CA ALA A 4 -12.38 -1.63 -8.77
C ALA A 4 -12.55 -1.83 -10.28
N LEU A 5 -12.50 -3.09 -10.75
CA LEU A 5 -12.64 -3.45 -12.15
C LEU A 5 -14.11 -3.50 -12.60
N ASP A 6 -15.06 -3.63 -11.67
CA ASP A 6 -16.49 -3.78 -11.99
C ASP A 6 -17.24 -2.44 -12.15
N LEU A 7 -16.62 -1.32 -11.75
CA LEU A 7 -17.29 0.00 -11.70
C LEU A 7 -16.72 1.05 -12.68
N VAL A 8 -15.70 0.73 -13.48
CA VAL A 8 -15.01 1.71 -14.35
C VAL A 8 -15.09 1.31 -15.82
N PRO A 9 -15.35 2.24 -16.77
CA PRO A 9 -15.35 1.94 -18.20
C PRO A 9 -14.03 1.29 -18.61
N LYS A 10 -14.11 0.10 -19.24
CA LYS A 10 -13.02 -0.83 -19.59
C LYS A 10 -11.81 -0.23 -20.34
N LYS A 11 -11.89 1.04 -20.77
CA LYS A 11 -10.87 1.76 -21.56
C LYS A 11 -9.90 2.62 -20.73
N ALA A 12 -10.25 3.01 -19.50
CA ALA A 12 -9.46 3.94 -18.68
C ALA A 12 -8.97 3.35 -17.33
N ALA A 13 -9.54 2.21 -16.93
CA ALA A 13 -9.15 1.50 -15.70
C ALA A 13 -7.66 1.11 -15.70
N GLY A 14 -7.12 0.73 -16.86
CA GLY A 14 -5.71 0.38 -17.00
C GLY A 14 -4.75 1.56 -16.81
N THR A 15 -5.13 2.77 -17.26
CA THR A 15 -4.30 3.96 -17.11
C THR A 15 -4.34 4.48 -15.67
N ALA A 16 -5.50 4.45 -15.01
CA ALA A 16 -5.63 4.84 -13.61
C ALA A 16 -4.90 3.86 -12.68
N ALA A 17 -5.13 2.55 -12.85
CA ALA A 17 -4.42 1.51 -12.11
C ALA A 17 -2.90 1.53 -12.38
N GLY A 18 -2.52 1.74 -13.65
CA GLY A 18 -1.13 1.87 -14.08
C GLY A 18 -0.44 3.11 -13.51
N LEU A 19 -1.12 4.25 -13.43
CA LEU A 19 -0.60 5.47 -12.81
C LEU A 19 -0.43 5.31 -11.30
N THR A 20 -1.41 4.73 -10.60
CA THR A 20 -1.28 4.42 -9.17
C THR A 20 -0.20 3.38 -8.90
N GLY A 21 -0.02 2.40 -9.80
CA GLY A 21 1.08 1.44 -9.73
C GLY A 21 2.44 2.10 -9.98
N LEU A 22 2.51 3.04 -10.93
CA LEU A 22 3.72 3.81 -11.24
C LEU A 22 4.13 4.69 -10.06
N PHE A 23 3.19 5.40 -9.42
CA PHE A 23 3.48 6.19 -8.22
C PHE A 23 3.74 5.34 -6.98
N GLY A 24 3.06 4.19 -6.85
CA GLY A 24 3.33 3.24 -5.78
C GLY A 24 4.73 2.63 -5.88
N TYR A 25 5.17 2.28 -7.10
CA TYR A 25 6.50 1.76 -7.35
C TYR A 25 7.57 2.85 -7.29
N LEU A 26 7.40 3.99 -7.95
CA LEU A 26 8.38 5.08 -7.88
C LEU A 26 8.47 5.64 -6.46
N GLY A 27 7.34 6.02 -5.84
CA GLY A 27 7.33 6.56 -4.49
C GLY A 27 7.74 5.53 -3.44
N GLY A 28 7.20 4.32 -3.54
CA GLY A 28 7.46 3.25 -2.58
C GLY A 28 8.84 2.62 -2.76
N ALA A 29 9.26 2.25 -3.97
CA ALA A 29 10.55 1.61 -4.19
C ALA A 29 11.72 2.60 -4.11
N LEU A 30 11.59 3.81 -4.66
CA LEU A 30 12.66 4.83 -4.50
C LEU A 30 12.70 5.33 -3.06
N GLY A 31 11.54 5.60 -2.46
CA GLY A 31 11.44 5.98 -1.05
C GLY A 31 11.98 4.91 -0.12
N ALA A 32 11.68 3.62 -0.36
CA ALA A 32 12.22 2.52 0.42
C ALA A 32 13.73 2.34 0.22
N ASN A 33 14.28 2.51 -0.99
CA ASN A 33 15.73 2.44 -1.17
C ASN A 33 16.46 3.57 -0.46
N ILE A 34 15.93 4.80 -0.51
CA ILE A 34 16.51 5.96 0.21
C ILE A 34 16.34 5.79 1.72
N ALA A 35 15.14 5.39 2.19
CA ALA A 35 14.84 5.21 3.60
C ALA A 35 15.62 4.06 4.21
N ILE A 36 15.69 2.90 3.55
CA ILE A 36 16.50 1.75 4.01
C ILE A 36 17.97 2.12 3.98
N GLY A 37 18.46 2.83 2.95
CA GLY A 37 19.84 3.33 2.93
C GLY A 37 20.17 4.21 4.13
N PHE A 38 19.31 5.17 4.45
CA PHE A 38 19.50 6.08 5.60
C PHE A 38 19.37 5.36 6.96
N ILE A 39 18.46 4.38 7.06
CA ILE A 39 18.25 3.59 8.28
C ILE A 39 19.40 2.62 8.52
N VAL A 40 19.92 1.96 7.48
CA VAL A 40 21.05 1.04 7.58
C VAL A 40 22.33 1.80 7.96
N ASP A 41 22.56 2.99 7.40
CA ASP A 41 23.75 3.79 7.72
C ASP A 41 23.78 4.29 9.18
N HIS A 42 22.64 4.57 9.79
CA HIS A 42 22.57 5.10 11.16
C HIS A 42 22.22 4.07 12.25
N LEU A 43 21.41 3.06 11.94
CA LEU A 43 20.83 2.12 12.91
C LEU A 43 21.13 0.66 12.57
N GLY A 44 21.81 0.39 11.46
CA GLY A 44 22.19 -0.95 11.03
C GLY A 44 21.04 -1.76 10.42
N TRP A 45 21.37 -2.98 10.01
CA TRP A 45 20.46 -3.86 9.28
C TRP A 45 19.27 -4.37 10.11
N ASP A 46 19.41 -4.45 11.44
CA ASP A 46 18.31 -4.86 12.33
C ASP A 46 17.12 -3.90 12.25
N ALA A 47 17.39 -2.59 12.17
CA ALA A 47 16.35 -1.59 12.01
C ALA A 47 15.63 -1.70 10.65
N ALA A 48 16.32 -2.08 9.59
CA ALA A 48 15.72 -2.32 8.28
C ALA A 48 14.76 -3.52 8.28
N PHE A 49 15.13 -4.62 8.95
CA PHE A 49 14.25 -5.78 9.10
C PHE A 49 13.02 -5.47 9.97
N ILE A 50 13.20 -4.73 11.07
CA ILE A 50 12.09 -4.29 11.93
C ILE A 50 11.12 -3.38 11.14
N LEU A 51 11.64 -2.49 10.28
CA LEU A 51 10.82 -1.62 9.43
C LEU A 51 9.95 -2.42 8.45
N MET A 52 10.49 -3.48 7.82
CA MET A 52 9.72 -4.34 6.92
C MET A 52 8.59 -5.10 7.65
N LEU A 53 8.89 -5.60 8.84
CA LEU A 53 7.90 -6.27 9.71
C LEU A 53 6.80 -5.30 10.15
N ALA A 54 7.17 -4.09 10.58
CA ALA A 54 6.23 -3.04 10.96
C ALA A 54 5.36 -2.60 9.77
N GLY A 55 5.95 -2.46 8.57
CA GLY A 55 5.22 -2.13 7.34
C GLY A 55 4.18 -3.19 6.97
N SER A 56 4.53 -4.47 7.12
CA SER A 56 3.61 -5.59 6.90
C SER A 56 2.47 -5.60 7.90
N ALA A 57 2.78 -5.38 9.19
CA ALA A 57 1.76 -5.29 10.25
C ALA A 57 0.82 -4.09 10.03
N LEU A 58 1.36 -2.92 9.67
CA LEU A 58 0.57 -1.73 9.33
C LEU A 58 -0.33 -1.95 8.12
N ALA A 59 0.16 -2.63 7.08
CA ALA A 59 -0.65 -2.95 5.89
C ALA A 59 -1.84 -3.86 6.26
N ILE A 60 -1.63 -4.86 7.11
CA ILE A 60 -2.69 -5.72 7.64
C ILE A 60 -3.67 -4.90 8.47
N LEU A 61 -3.18 -4.01 9.33
CA LEU A 61 -4.01 -3.15 10.19
C LEU A 61 -4.87 -2.19 9.37
N PHE A 62 -4.29 -1.53 8.37
CA PHE A 62 -5.01 -0.66 7.43
C PHE A 62 -6.06 -1.42 6.63
N THR A 63 -5.72 -2.64 6.16
CA THR A 63 -6.66 -3.50 5.43
C THR A 63 -7.81 -3.96 6.33
N ALA A 64 -7.51 -4.36 7.56
CA ALA A 64 -8.51 -4.78 8.56
C ALA A 64 -9.41 -3.60 9.00
N PHE A 65 -8.86 -2.40 9.15
CA PHE A 65 -9.63 -1.21 9.49
C PHE A 65 -10.55 -0.78 8.33
N THR A 66 -10.03 -0.84 7.09
CA THR A 66 -10.83 -0.61 5.87
C THR A 66 -11.99 -1.60 5.77
N TRP A 67 -11.76 -2.87 6.11
CA TRP A 67 -12.81 -3.89 6.16
C TRP A 67 -13.90 -3.58 7.19
N GLY A 68 -13.53 -3.02 8.34
CA GLY A 68 -14.50 -2.54 9.33
C GLY A 68 -15.39 -1.41 8.82
N ALA A 69 -14.80 -0.47 8.04
CA ALA A 69 -15.53 0.62 7.41
C ALA A 69 -16.48 0.13 6.30
N GLU A 70 -16.08 -0.90 5.54
CA GLU A 70 -16.91 -1.53 4.51
C GLU A 70 -18.09 -2.30 5.13
N LYS A 71 -17.88 -2.96 6.27
CA LYS A 71 -18.93 -3.68 7.00
C LYS A 71 -20.01 -2.74 7.57
N GLN A 72 -19.66 -1.50 7.93
CA GLN A 72 -20.64 -0.49 8.37
C GLN A 72 -21.50 0.07 7.22
N ARG A 73 -20.96 0.15 6.01
CA ARG A 73 -21.74 0.57 4.82
C ARG A 73 -22.77 -0.47 4.40
N LEU A 74 -22.49 -1.76 4.57
CA LEU A 74 -23.41 -2.86 4.24
C LEU A 74 -24.51 -3.12 5.28
N SER A 75 -24.47 -2.48 6.45
CA SER A 75 -25.51 -2.62 7.49
C SER A 75 -26.59 -1.52 7.42
N VAL A 76 -26.50 -0.63 6.43
CA VAL A 76 -27.44 0.49 6.20
C VAL A 76 -28.31 0.25 4.96
N ASP A 77 -28.05 -0.82 4.19
CA ASP A 77 -28.95 -1.41 3.19
C ASP A 77 -29.69 -2.61 3.81
#